data_AF-A0A2N1WCZ0-F1
#
_entry.id   AF-A0A2N1WCZ0-F1
#
_cell.length_a   1.000
_cell.length_b   1.000
_cell.length_c   1.000
_cell.angle_alpha   90.00
_cell.angle_beta   90.00
_cell.angle_gamma   90.00
#
_symmetry.space_group_name_H-M   'P 1'
#
loop_
_entity.id
_entity.type
_entity.pdbx_description
1 polymer ?
#
loop_
_entity_poly.entity_id
_entity_poly.type
_entity_poly.pdbx_seq_one_letter_code
_entity_poly.pdbx_strand_id
1 'polypeptide(L)'
;MSTYQPPYTITPEILNRVAAISEAIGRLSVLTDQARALRLRRINRIRTIHGSLAIEGNTLSEAQITAILDGKRVIAPPREVQEVKNALAAYEHFDSWKPESENDLLEAHQILMSG
;
A
#
# COMPACT_ATOMS: atom_id res chain seq x y z
N MET A 1 0.91 -34.95 -3.51
CA MET A 1 1.08 -33.81 -4.44
C MET A 1 2.40 -33.14 -4.09
N SER A 2 3.31 -33.01 -5.04
CA SER A 2 4.57 -32.29 -4.83
C SER A 2 4.25 -30.82 -4.56
N THR A 3 4.68 -30.29 -3.43
CA THR A 3 4.53 -28.86 -3.11
C THR A 3 5.27 -28.05 -4.15
N TYR A 4 4.57 -27.17 -4.88
CA TYR A 4 5.21 -26.24 -5.80
C TYR A 4 6.20 -25.36 -5.03
N GLN A 5 7.45 -25.34 -5.48
CA GLN A 5 8.47 -24.45 -4.94
C GLN A 5 8.82 -23.41 -6.02
N PRO A 6 8.55 -22.11 -5.78
CA PRO A 6 8.96 -21.06 -6.69
C PRO A 6 10.48 -21.09 -6.91
N PRO A 7 10.97 -20.84 -8.14
CA PRO A 7 12.40 -20.93 -8.45
C PRO A 7 13.15 -19.69 -7.95
N TYR A 8 13.53 -19.68 -6.67
CA TYR A 8 14.41 -18.67 -6.11
C TYR A 8 15.69 -19.30 -5.54
N THR A 9 16.78 -18.52 -5.53
CA THR A 9 18.04 -18.91 -4.90
C THR A 9 18.57 -17.73 -4.10
N ILE A 10 18.89 -17.97 -2.83
CA ILE A 10 19.43 -16.94 -1.96
C ILE A 10 20.90 -16.69 -2.35
N THR A 11 21.20 -15.46 -2.76
CA THR A 11 22.56 -15.03 -3.09
C THR A 11 23.18 -14.23 -1.94
N PRO A 12 24.52 -14.10 -1.89
CA PRO A 12 25.17 -13.18 -0.96
C PRO A 12 24.66 -11.73 -1.06
N GLU A 13 24.28 -11.27 -2.26
CA GLU A 13 23.69 -9.95 -2.45
C GLU A 13 22.32 -9.81 -1.76
N ILE A 14 21.45 -10.82 -1.91
CA ILE A 14 20.14 -10.83 -1.22
C ILE A 14 20.35 -10.78 0.29
N LEU A 15 21.29 -11.56 0.83
CA LEU A 15 21.60 -11.56 2.26
C LEU A 15 22.13 -10.21 2.74
N ASN A 16 23.03 -9.57 1.98
CA ASN A 16 23.54 -8.24 2.31
C ASN A 16 22.42 -7.19 2.32
N ARG A 17 21.48 -7.26 1.37
CA ARG A 17 20.31 -6.36 1.33
C ARG A 17 19.38 -6.59 2.52
N VAL A 18 19.11 -7.84 2.88
CA VAL A 18 18.31 -8.19 4.08
C VAL A 18 18.95 -7.63 5.34
N ALA A 19 20.28 -7.76 5.49
CA ALA A 19 21.01 -7.23 6.63
C ALA A 19 20.91 -5.69 6.71
N ALA A 20 21.13 -4.99 5.59
CA ALA A 20 21.03 -3.53 5.53
C ALA A 20 19.61 -3.02 5.83
N ILE A 21 18.57 -3.70 5.31
CA ILE A 21 17.17 -3.37 5.60
C ILE A 21 16.87 -3.59 7.10
N SER A 22 17.33 -4.70 7.68
CA SER A 22 17.12 -5.01 9.10
C SER A 22 17.79 -3.98 10.01
N GLU A 23 19.00 -3.56 9.68
CA GLU A 23 19.71 -2.50 10.40
C GLU A 23 18.95 -1.16 10.32
N ALA A 24 18.44 -0.80 9.15
CA ALA A 24 17.64 0.40 8.96
C ALA A 24 16.33 0.39 9.77
N ILE A 25 15.62 -0.75 9.79
CA ILE A 25 14.42 -0.94 10.62
C ILE A 25 14.76 -0.82 12.11
N GLY A 26 15.87 -1.42 12.55
CA GLY A 26 16.34 -1.34 13.93
C GLY A 26 16.65 0.09 14.37
N ARG A 27 17.26 0.91 13.50
CA ARG A 27 17.48 2.34 13.78
C ARG A 27 16.15 3.11 13.89
N LEU A 28 15.18 2.80 13.02
CA LEU A 28 13.89 3.48 13.00
C LEU A 28 13.03 3.18 14.25
N SER A 29 13.07 1.95 14.75
CA SER A 29 12.24 1.53 15.89
C SER A 29 12.52 2.34 17.17
N VAL A 30 13.77 2.79 17.36
CA VAL A 30 14.19 3.60 18.52
C VAL A 30 13.73 5.06 18.42
N LEU A 31 13.43 5.56 17.22
CA LEU A 31 13.17 6.99 16.96
C LEU A 31 11.69 7.38 16.99
N THR A 32 10.77 6.43 17.18
CA THR A 32 9.36 6.66 16.86
C THR A 32 8.50 6.99 18.09
N ASP A 33 8.07 8.26 18.19
CA ASP A 33 7.04 8.73 19.13
C ASP A 33 5.61 8.46 18.59
N GLN A 34 4.67 8.07 19.47
CA GLN A 34 3.36 7.51 19.11
C GLN A 34 2.46 8.49 18.33
N ALA A 35 2.42 9.76 18.72
CA ALA A 35 1.60 10.77 18.03
C ALA A 35 2.14 11.10 16.63
N ARG A 36 3.47 11.16 16.50
CA ARG A 36 4.16 11.36 15.21
C ARG A 36 3.93 10.16 14.28
N ALA A 37 3.84 8.95 14.84
CA ALA A 37 3.59 7.71 14.09
C ALA A 37 2.23 7.72 13.37
N LEU A 38 1.14 8.17 14.01
CA LEU A 38 -0.20 8.18 13.39
C LEU A 38 -0.28 9.13 12.19
N ARG A 39 0.26 10.35 12.33
CA ARG A 39 0.31 11.31 11.21
C ARG A 39 1.18 10.78 10.06
N LEU A 40 2.33 10.18 10.38
CA LEU A 40 3.22 9.58 9.39
C LEU A 40 2.55 8.41 8.66
N ARG A 41 1.80 7.55 9.37
CA ARG A 41 1.03 6.46 8.74
C ARG A 41 0.04 6.99 7.70
N ARG A 42 -0.71 8.05 8.04
CA ARG A 42 -1.66 8.67 7.11
C ARG A 42 -0.97 9.22 5.86
N ILE A 43 0.14 9.96 6.03
CA ILE A 43 0.92 10.50 4.92
C ILE A 43 1.50 9.39 4.05
N ASN A 44 2.10 8.37 4.67
CA ASN A 44 2.69 7.25 3.96
C ASN A 44 1.64 6.47 3.17
N ARG A 45 0.44 6.27 3.71
CA ARG A 45 -0.66 5.62 2.99
C ARG A 45 -1.07 6.39 1.74
N ILE A 46 -1.18 7.73 1.82
CA ILE A 46 -1.46 8.58 0.66
C ILE A 46 -0.36 8.41 -0.40
N ARG A 47 0.91 8.42 0.00
CA ARG A 47 2.05 8.23 -0.90
C ARG A 47 2.08 6.85 -1.53
N THR A 48 1.77 5.80 -0.77
CA THR A 48 1.68 4.44 -1.29
C THR A 48 0.59 4.34 -2.35
N ILE A 49 -0.62 4.84 -2.06
CA ILE A 49 -1.73 4.83 -3.02
C ILE A 49 -1.39 5.64 -4.28
N HIS A 50 -0.82 6.83 -4.10
CA HIS A 50 -0.36 7.67 -5.21
C HIS A 50 0.67 6.93 -6.09
N GLY A 51 1.71 6.36 -5.49
CA GLY A 51 2.75 5.64 -6.21
C GLY A 51 2.21 4.42 -6.97
N SER A 52 1.35 3.63 -6.34
CA SER A 52 0.73 2.46 -6.98
C SER A 52 -0.16 2.86 -8.15
N LEU A 53 -1.07 3.82 -7.97
CA LEU A 53 -1.99 4.22 -9.04
C LEU A 53 -1.29 4.99 -10.17
N ALA A 54 -0.22 5.74 -9.88
CA ALA A 54 0.58 6.41 -10.89
C ALA A 54 1.28 5.43 -11.84
N ILE A 55 1.72 4.26 -11.33
CA ILE A 55 2.27 3.17 -12.17
C ILE A 55 1.22 2.66 -13.15
N GLU A 56 -0.05 2.60 -12.72
CA GLU A 56 -1.20 2.19 -13.53
C GLU A 56 -1.78 3.33 -14.41
N GLY A 57 -1.13 4.50 -14.42
CA GLY A 57 -1.48 5.63 -15.29
C GLY A 57 -2.46 6.64 -14.70
N ASN A 58 -2.80 6.55 -13.42
CA ASN A 58 -3.61 7.55 -12.73
C ASN A 58 -2.82 8.87 -12.60
N THR A 59 -3.49 10.00 -12.80
CA THR A 59 -2.83 11.33 -12.89
C THR A 59 -3.08 12.21 -11.67
N LEU A 60 -3.84 11.73 -10.70
CA LEU A 60 -4.15 12.48 -9.48
C LEU A 60 -2.91 12.70 -8.63
N SER A 61 -2.71 13.95 -8.20
CA SER A 61 -1.65 14.31 -7.26
C SER A 61 -1.94 13.84 -5.83
N GLU A 62 -0.89 13.76 -4.99
CA GLU A 62 -1.03 13.51 -3.54
C GLU A 62 -2.02 14.48 -2.86
N ALA A 63 -2.05 15.75 -3.30
CA ALA A 63 -2.97 16.76 -2.78
C ALA A 63 -4.44 16.44 -3.12
N GLN A 64 -4.70 15.95 -4.34
CA GLN A 64 -6.04 15.54 -4.76
C GLN A 64 -6.47 14.25 -4.03
N ILE A 65 -5.58 13.28 -3.87
CA ILE A 65 -5.84 12.07 -3.07
C ILE A 65 -6.15 12.43 -1.61
N THR A 66 -5.39 13.36 -1.03
CA THR A 66 -5.65 13.88 0.32
C THR A 66 -7.03 14.54 0.40
N ALA A 67 -7.40 15.35 -0.59
CA ALA A 67 -8.70 16.00 -0.65
C ALA A 67 -9.85 14.98 -0.76
N ILE A 68 -9.68 13.90 -1.53
CA ILE A 68 -10.65 12.79 -1.61
C ILE A 68 -10.80 12.13 -0.24
N LEU A 69 -9.70 11.81 0.44
CA LEU A 69 -9.71 11.23 1.78
C LEU A 69 -10.39 12.14 2.82
N ASP A 70 -10.22 13.46 2.70
CA ASP A 70 -10.87 14.46 3.56
C ASP A 70 -12.35 14.70 3.20
N GLY A 71 -12.91 14.02 2.20
CA GLY A 71 -14.28 14.25 1.72
C GLY A 71 -14.49 15.59 1.00
N LYS A 72 -13.42 16.24 0.56
CA LYS A 72 -13.48 17.52 -0.17
C LYS A 72 -13.78 17.26 -1.65
N ARG A 73 -14.35 18.28 -2.31
CA ARG A 73 -14.60 18.23 -3.77
C ARG A 73 -13.28 18.30 -4.52
N VAL A 74 -13.12 17.44 -5.52
CA VAL A 74 -11.96 17.40 -6.42
C VAL A 74 -12.46 17.40 -7.86
N ILE A 75 -11.85 18.25 -8.70
CA ILE A 75 -12.09 18.26 -10.14
C ILE A 75 -11.07 17.29 -10.77
N ALA A 76 -11.56 16.17 -11.28
CA ALA A 76 -10.75 15.12 -11.91
C ALA A 76 -11.65 14.14 -12.69
N PRO A 77 -11.08 13.29 -13.56
CA PRO A 77 -11.81 12.23 -14.22
C PRO A 77 -12.53 11.33 -13.20
N PRO A 78 -13.85 11.10 -13.31
CA PRO A 78 -14.61 10.33 -12.32
C PRO A 78 -14.04 8.93 -12.05
N ARG A 79 -13.51 8.28 -13.09
CA ARG A 79 -12.85 6.99 -13.00
C ARG A 79 -11.61 7.03 -12.09
N GLU A 80 -10.72 8.00 -12.28
CA GLU A 80 -9.51 8.13 -11.46
C GLU A 80 -9.83 8.42 -9.99
N VAL A 81 -10.89 9.20 -9.75
CA VAL A 81 -11.42 9.44 -8.38
C VAL A 81 -11.92 8.13 -7.78
N GLN A 82 -12.64 7.31 -8.56
CA GLN A 82 -13.14 6.02 -8.10
C GLN A 82 -12.02 5.04 -7.79
N GLU A 83 -10.99 4.95 -8.64
CA GLU A 83 -9.79 4.14 -8.39
C GLU A 83 -9.10 4.51 -7.07
N VAL A 84 -8.97 5.82 -6.79
CA VAL A 84 -8.44 6.29 -5.50
C VAL A 84 -9.34 5.91 -4.33
N LYS A 85 -10.67 6.05 -4.46
CA LYS A 85 -11.61 5.65 -3.40
C LYS A 85 -11.55 4.15 -3.12
N ASN A 86 -11.49 3.34 -4.17
CA ASN A 86 -11.36 1.90 -4.06
C ASN A 86 -10.04 1.49 -3.39
N ALA A 87 -8.93 2.10 -3.80
CA ALA A 87 -7.64 1.87 -3.17
C ALA A 87 -7.66 2.29 -1.69
N LEU A 88 -8.27 3.45 -1.38
CA LEU A 88 -8.45 3.86 0.02
C LEU A 88 -9.25 2.83 0.79
N ALA A 89 -10.41 2.39 0.29
CA ALA A 89 -11.24 1.37 0.94
C ALA A 89 -10.49 0.05 1.16
N ALA A 90 -9.80 -0.47 0.13
CA ALA A 90 -9.03 -1.71 0.25
C ALA A 90 -7.95 -1.61 1.35
N TYR A 91 -7.24 -0.49 1.43
CA TYR A 91 -6.23 -0.29 2.46
C TYR A 91 -6.81 -0.16 3.89
N GLU A 92 -8.13 0.05 4.08
CA GLU A 92 -8.75 0.02 5.42
C GLU A 92 -8.87 -1.39 5.96
N HIS A 93 -8.99 -2.38 5.08
CA HIS A 93 -9.11 -3.80 5.43
C HIS A 93 -7.76 -4.53 5.44
N PHE A 94 -6.68 -3.89 5.01
CA PHE A 94 -5.37 -4.52 4.81
C PHE A 94 -4.80 -5.23 6.05
N ASP A 95 -5.04 -4.69 7.25
CA ASP A 95 -4.57 -5.27 8.51
C ASP A 95 -5.38 -6.52 8.93
N SER A 96 -6.53 -6.76 8.31
CA SER A 96 -7.42 -7.89 8.60
C SER A 96 -7.26 -9.07 7.65
N TRP A 97 -6.78 -8.82 6.44
CA TRP A 97 -6.62 -9.84 5.41
C TRP A 97 -5.36 -10.68 5.61
N LYS A 98 -5.50 -11.96 5.28
CA LYS A 98 -4.42 -12.94 5.26
C LYS A 98 -3.91 -13.14 3.84
N PRO A 99 -2.62 -12.92 3.57
CA PRO A 99 -2.08 -13.04 2.22
C PRO A 99 -2.16 -14.46 1.64
N GLU A 100 -2.28 -15.48 2.50
CA GLU A 100 -2.47 -16.87 2.10
C GLU A 100 -3.94 -17.28 1.87
N SER A 101 -4.91 -16.41 2.18
CA SER A 101 -6.33 -16.68 2.00
C SER A 101 -6.78 -16.27 0.60
N GLU A 102 -7.25 -17.25 -0.18
CA GLU A 102 -7.85 -16.98 -1.49
C GLU A 102 -9.08 -16.08 -1.39
N ASN A 103 -9.91 -16.27 -0.35
CA ASN A 103 -11.11 -15.45 -0.15
C ASN A 103 -10.74 -13.98 0.10
N ASP A 104 -9.72 -13.73 0.92
CA ASP A 104 -9.27 -12.38 1.24
C ASP A 104 -8.65 -11.70 0.02
N LEU A 105 -7.94 -12.47 -0.83
CA LEU A 105 -7.43 -11.99 -2.12
C LEU A 105 -8.57 -11.58 -3.06
N LEU A 106 -9.61 -12.40 -3.18
CA LEU A 106 -10.77 -12.11 -4.03
C LEU A 106 -11.57 -10.91 -3.52
N GLU A 107 -11.73 -10.78 -2.20
CA GLU A 107 -12.35 -9.62 -1.58
C GLU A 107 -11.55 -8.34 -1.86
N ALA A 108 -10.24 -8.36 -1.63
CA ALA A 108 -9.36 -7.23 -1.91
C ALA A 108 -9.44 -6.81 -3.39
N HIS A 109 -9.46 -7.77 -4.31
CA HIS A 109 -9.63 -7.52 -5.74
C HIS A 109 -11.00 -6.89 -6.05
N GLN A 110 -12.08 -7.43 -5.50
CA GLN A 110 -13.43 -6.90 -5.70
C GLN A 110 -13.54 -5.44 -5.23
N ILE A 111 -12.97 -5.11 -4.08
CA ILE A 111 -12.96 -3.74 -3.57
C ILE A 111 -12.16 -2.82 -4.50
N LEU A 112 -10.97 -3.23 -4.93
CA LEU A 112 -10.12 -2.44 -5.83
C LEU A 112 -10.80 -2.16 -7.18
N MET A 113 -11.55 -3.13 -7.71
CA MET A 113 -12.17 -3.06 -9.03
C MET A 113 -13.63 -2.62 -9.00
N SER A 114 -14.15 -2.20 -7.85
CA SER A 114 -15.54 -1.78 -7.69
C SER A 114 -15.86 -0.54 -8.54
N GLY A 115 -16.87 -0.64 -9.41
CA GLY A 115 -17.34 0.45 -10.26
C GLY A 115 -18.47 1.24 -9.63
#